data_AF-A0A1I6A2M4-F1
#
_entry.id   AF-A0A1I6A2M4-F1
#
_cell.length_a   1.000
_cell.length_b   1.000
_cell.length_c   1.000
_cell.angle_alpha   90.00
_cell.angle_beta   90.00
_cell.angle_gamma   90.00
#
_symmetry.space_group_name_H-M   'P 1'
#
loop_
_entity.id
_entity.type
_entity.pdbx_description
1 polymer ?
#
loop_
_entity_poly.entity_id
_entity_poly.type
_entity_poly.pdbx_seq_one_letter_code
_entity_poly.pdbx_strand_id
1 'polypeptide(L)'
;MYCIIAARHALPNLATNPADEYDRAVVIPVTEGPTENTPSIGECLYTLDGYEFVLLGCFPDVDEACLEMDAAFSACSTRIAPDDWFMPVLPATRILAARRALPLTELSHRDTAVYTRSAAENLHLAPLSDAELEQVASHVHAVAEHDGLSLHLGATMETLEDLRRL
;
A
#
# COMPACT_ATOMS: atom_id res chain seq x y z
N MET A 1 12.24 -19.65 12.97
CA MET A 1 12.71 -18.95 11.78
C MET A 1 11.61 -18.03 11.32
N TYR A 2 11.95 -16.83 10.87
CA TYR A 2 11.04 -15.78 10.48
C TYR A 2 11.45 -15.26 9.11
N CYS A 3 10.52 -15.15 8.17
CA CYS A 3 10.83 -14.61 6.84
C CYS A 3 10.15 -13.25 6.64
N ILE A 4 10.83 -12.41 5.88
CA ILE A 4 10.33 -11.11 5.45
C ILE A 4 9.76 -11.28 4.04
N ILE A 5 8.46 -11.04 3.90
CA ILE A 5 7.82 -10.96 2.58
C ILE A 5 7.50 -9.51 2.31
N ALA A 6 8.02 -8.99 1.21
CA ALA A 6 7.72 -7.64 0.74
C ALA A 6 6.81 -7.69 -0.49
N ALA A 7 6.07 -6.61 -0.70
CA ALA A 7 5.20 -6.39 -1.85
C ALA A 7 5.73 -5.20 -2.63
N ARG A 8 5.94 -5.37 -3.94
CA ARG A 8 6.25 -4.32 -4.91
C ARG A 8 5.18 -4.27 -5.98
N HIS A 9 4.90 -3.10 -6.55
CA HIS A 9 3.98 -3.04 -7.69
C HIS A 9 4.58 -3.79 -8.90
N ALA A 10 3.78 -4.60 -9.61
CA ALA A 10 4.22 -5.40 -10.76
C ALA A 10 4.53 -4.56 -12.02
N LEU A 11 4.32 -3.23 -11.95
CA LEU A 11 4.63 -2.29 -13.03
C LEU A 11 5.87 -1.49 -12.63
N PRO A 12 7.07 -1.87 -13.09
CA PRO A 12 8.33 -1.25 -12.65
C PRO A 12 8.46 0.24 -13.01
N ASN A 13 7.65 0.75 -13.94
CA ASN A 13 7.66 2.17 -14.35
C ASN A 13 7.08 3.13 -13.31
N LEU A 14 6.48 2.62 -12.23
CA LEU A 14 6.03 3.43 -11.09
C LEU A 14 7.11 3.57 -10.00
N ALA A 15 8.13 2.71 -10.00
CA ALA A 15 9.27 2.82 -9.09
C ALA A 15 10.27 3.84 -9.65
N THR A 16 10.22 5.07 -9.15
CA THR A 16 11.12 6.16 -9.55
C THR A 16 12.57 5.94 -9.11
N ASN A 17 12.83 4.96 -8.25
CA ASN A 17 14.15 4.64 -7.70
C ASN A 17 14.22 3.14 -7.37
N PRO A 18 15.29 2.42 -7.76
CA PRO A 18 15.44 0.99 -7.47
C PRO A 18 15.61 0.67 -5.98
N ALA A 19 15.98 1.66 -5.14
CA ALA A 19 15.90 1.52 -3.69
C ALA A 19 14.45 1.60 -3.16
N ASP A 20 13.50 1.95 -4.04
CA ASP A 20 12.10 2.21 -3.72
C ASP A 20 11.15 1.16 -4.25
N GLU A 21 11.66 -0.06 -4.35
CA GLU A 21 10.97 -1.17 -4.98
C GLU A 21 9.79 -1.67 -4.16
N TYR A 22 9.84 -1.64 -2.82
CA TYR A 22 8.82 -2.28 -1.97
C TYR A 22 7.93 -1.28 -1.22
N ASP A 23 6.62 -1.47 -1.34
CA ASP A 23 5.59 -0.61 -0.74
C ASP A 23 5.19 -1.08 0.66
N ARG A 24 5.18 -2.40 0.87
CA ARG A 24 4.81 -3.01 2.16
C ARG A 24 5.66 -4.26 2.45
N ALA A 25 5.91 -4.57 3.71
CA ALA A 25 6.46 -5.86 4.16
C ALA A 25 5.77 -6.44 5.39
N VAL A 26 5.93 -7.75 5.56
CA VAL A 26 5.48 -8.51 6.72
C VAL A 26 6.57 -9.47 7.19
N VAL A 27 6.66 -9.64 8.51
CA VAL A 27 7.44 -10.71 9.16
C VAL A 27 6.49 -11.84 9.54
N ILE A 28 6.75 -13.02 8.98
CA ILE A 28 5.99 -14.25 9.25
C ILE A 28 6.89 -15.33 9.86
N PRO A 29 6.41 -16.09 10.87
CA PRO A 29 7.06 -17.29 11.35
C PRO A 29 6.91 -18.38 10.29
N VAL A 30 8.00 -19.09 10.04
CA VAL A 30 7.98 -20.32 9.27
C VAL A 30 7.92 -21.48 10.25
N THR A 31 6.83 -22.23 10.19
CA THR A 31 6.59 -23.39 11.05
C THR A 31 7.42 -24.62 10.64
N GLU A 32 7.93 -24.63 9.41
CA GLU A 32 8.79 -25.70 8.88
C GLU A 32 10.12 -25.11 8.40
N GLY A 33 11.24 -25.80 8.61
CA GLY A 33 12.55 -25.32 8.13
C GLY A 33 12.57 -25.16 6.61
N PRO A 34 13.53 -24.41 6.05
CA PRO A 34 13.64 -24.24 4.60
C PRO A 34 13.72 -25.62 3.94
N THR A 35 12.74 -25.91 3.08
CA THR A 35 12.74 -27.10 2.21
C THR A 35 13.54 -26.79 0.95
N GLU A 36 13.92 -27.81 0.16
CA GLU A 36 14.63 -27.64 -1.12
C GLU A 36 13.87 -26.75 -2.13
N ASN A 37 12.58 -26.48 -1.90
CA ASN A 37 11.74 -25.59 -2.70
C ASN A 37 11.56 -24.19 -2.09
N THR A 38 12.40 -23.80 -1.13
CA THR A 38 12.35 -22.44 -0.59
C THR A 38 12.78 -21.47 -1.70
N PRO A 39 11.90 -20.56 -2.13
CA PRO A 39 12.21 -19.63 -3.22
C PRO A 39 13.42 -18.78 -2.87
N SER A 40 14.20 -18.40 -3.88
CA SER A 40 15.42 -17.63 -3.65
C SER A 40 15.08 -16.21 -3.18
N ILE A 41 15.98 -15.63 -2.39
CA ILE A 41 15.88 -14.22 -2.01
C ILE A 41 15.83 -13.34 -3.26
N GLY A 42 14.89 -12.39 -3.30
CA GLY A 42 14.70 -11.47 -4.42
C GLY A 42 13.85 -12.03 -5.57
N GLU A 43 13.47 -13.31 -5.53
CA GLU A 43 12.57 -13.89 -6.52
C GLU A 43 11.10 -13.63 -6.16
N CYS A 44 10.29 -13.37 -7.20
CA CYS A 44 8.86 -13.26 -7.05
C CYS A 44 8.27 -14.62 -6.64
N LEU A 45 7.62 -14.63 -5.48
CA LEU A 45 6.89 -15.77 -4.93
C LEU A 45 5.59 -15.98 -5.70
N TYR A 46 4.85 -14.90 -5.90
CA TYR A 46 3.60 -14.87 -6.64
C TYR A 46 3.17 -13.43 -6.90
N THR A 47 2.17 -13.28 -7.78
CA THR A 47 1.51 -12.01 -8.08
C THR A 47 0.05 -12.04 -7.64
N LEU A 48 -0.44 -10.91 -7.10
CA LEU A 48 -1.85 -10.73 -6.73
C LEU A 48 -2.20 -9.24 -6.83
N ASP A 49 -3.35 -8.94 -7.44
CA ASP A 49 -3.92 -7.58 -7.52
C ASP A 49 -2.94 -6.49 -7.96
N GLY A 50 -2.06 -6.79 -8.92
CA GLY A 50 -1.08 -5.84 -9.45
C GLY A 50 0.22 -5.73 -8.65
N TYR A 51 0.42 -6.56 -7.62
CA TYR A 51 1.64 -6.62 -6.81
C TYR A 51 2.42 -7.91 -7.03
N GLU A 52 3.75 -7.82 -7.02
CA GLU A 52 4.68 -8.93 -6.89
C GLU A 52 5.11 -9.07 -5.43
N PHE A 53 4.99 -10.28 -4.90
CA PHE A 53 5.42 -10.60 -3.55
C PHE A 53 6.78 -11.28 -3.61
N VAL A 54 7.72 -10.78 -2.81
CA VAL A 54 9.14 -11.15 -2.89
C VAL A 54 9.62 -11.54 -1.51
N LEU A 55 10.35 -12.66 -1.44
CA LEU A 55 11.07 -13.04 -0.21
C LEU A 55 12.34 -12.19 -0.10
N LEU A 56 12.45 -11.39 0.96
CA LEU A 56 13.65 -10.57 1.19
C LEU A 56 14.71 -11.31 2.04
N GLY A 57 14.28 -12.25 2.89
CA GLY A 57 15.20 -13.02 3.72
C GLY A 57 14.48 -13.84 4.77
N CYS A 58 15.21 -14.78 5.38
CA CYS A 58 14.76 -15.60 6.48
C CYS A 58 15.81 -15.62 7.59
N PHE A 59 15.35 -15.40 8.82
CA PHE A 59 16.19 -15.13 9.98
C PHE A 59 15.81 -16.07 11.13
N PRO A 60 16.76 -16.45 12.00
CA PRO A 60 16.50 -17.35 13.12
C PRO A 60 15.51 -16.75 14.13
N ASP A 61 15.60 -15.44 14.39
CA ASP A 61 14.77 -14.72 15.36
C ASP A 61 13.96 -13.57 14.75
N VAL A 62 12.95 -13.13 15.51
CA VAL A 62 11.99 -12.12 15.05
C VAL A 62 12.59 -10.72 15.09
N ASP A 63 13.47 -10.43 16.03
CA ASP A 63 14.05 -9.09 16.21
C ASP A 63 15.00 -8.78 15.04
N GLU A 64 15.80 -9.77 14.62
CA GLU A 64 16.67 -9.71 13.45
C GLU A 64 15.86 -9.52 12.16
N ALA A 65 14.79 -10.30 11.97
CA ALA A 65 13.90 -10.13 10.81
C ALA A 65 13.25 -8.73 10.79
N CYS A 66 12.90 -8.17 11.95
CA CYS A 66 12.33 -6.83 12.04
C CYS A 66 13.34 -5.74 11.75
N LEU A 67 14.56 -5.88 12.27
CA LEU A 67 15.66 -4.96 12.02
C LEU A 67 15.99 -4.90 10.52
N GLU A 68 16.07 -6.05 9.86
CA GLU A 68 16.32 -6.15 8.42
C GLU A 68 15.15 -5.63 7.59
N MET A 69 13.91 -5.88 8.02
CA MET A 69 12.74 -5.27 7.38
C MET A 69 12.77 -3.74 7.48
N ASP A 70 13.13 -3.18 8.63
CA ASP A 70 13.21 -1.74 8.80
C ASP A 70 14.37 -1.13 7.99
N ALA A 71 15.50 -1.83 7.89
CA ALA A 71 16.63 -1.42 7.06
C ALA A 71 16.27 -1.43 5.56
N ALA A 72 15.56 -2.46 5.10
CA ALA A 72 15.11 -2.60 3.71
C ALA A 72 14.07 -1.54 3.31
N PHE A 73 13.29 -1.01 4.27
CA PHE A 73 12.21 -0.06 4.00
C PHE A 73 12.62 1.41 4.20
N SER A 74 13.92 1.69 4.39
CA SER A 74 14.48 2.97 4.84
C SER A 74 13.88 3.42 6.19
N ALA A 75 14.45 4.42 6.87
CA ALA A 75 13.99 4.92 8.18
C ALA A 75 12.56 5.53 8.20
N CYS A 76 11.76 5.26 7.18
CA CYS A 76 10.42 5.76 6.94
C CYS A 76 9.39 4.61 6.94
N SER A 77 9.59 3.53 7.69
CA SER A 77 8.55 2.50 7.84
C SER A 77 7.49 2.93 8.87
N THR A 78 6.21 2.82 8.51
CA THR A 78 5.08 2.95 9.43
C THR A 78 4.53 1.57 9.74
N ARG A 79 4.42 1.24 11.03
CA ARG A 79 3.78 -0.01 11.46
C ARG A 79 2.29 0.06 11.13
N ILE A 80 1.78 -1.00 10.51
CA ILE A 80 0.35 -1.15 10.20
C ILE A 80 -0.21 -2.34 10.96
N ALA A 81 -1.53 -2.42 11.14
CA ALA A 81 -2.11 -3.61 11.73
C ALA A 81 -1.85 -4.81 10.81
N PRO A 82 -1.62 -6.02 11.35
CA PRO A 82 -1.50 -7.23 10.53
C PRO A 82 -2.70 -7.50 9.61
N ASP A 83 -3.88 -6.95 9.93
CA ASP A 83 -5.10 -7.05 9.11
C ASP A 83 -5.12 -6.05 7.94
N ASP A 84 -4.36 -4.95 8.04
CA ASP A 84 -4.17 -3.98 6.95
C ASP A 84 -3.18 -4.50 5.88
N TRP A 85 -2.55 -5.63 6.17
CA TRP A 85 -1.79 -6.43 5.22
C TRP A 85 -2.78 -7.15 4.29
N PHE A 86 -3.12 -6.49 3.18
CA PHE A 86 -4.08 -6.89 2.15
C PHE A 86 -3.84 -8.26 1.48
N MET A 87 -2.81 -9.00 1.87
CA MET A 87 -2.57 -10.36 1.37
C MET A 87 -3.47 -11.40 2.04
N PRO A 88 -3.72 -12.54 1.37
CA PRO A 88 -4.28 -13.74 1.96
C PRO A 88 -3.19 -14.67 2.55
N VAL A 89 -2.27 -14.16 3.36
CA VAL A 89 -1.44 -15.04 4.23
C VAL A 89 -2.34 -15.50 5.39
N LEU A 90 -2.16 -16.70 5.97
CA LEU A 90 -2.95 -17.11 7.13
C LEU A 90 -2.93 -16.00 8.21
N PRO A 91 -4.08 -15.38 8.56
CA PRO A 91 -4.12 -14.21 9.44
C PRO A 91 -3.47 -14.48 10.81
N ALA A 92 -3.54 -15.73 11.26
CA ALA A 92 -3.08 -16.18 12.56
C ALA A 92 -1.56 -16.33 12.70
N THR A 93 -0.78 -16.25 11.62
CA THR A 93 0.67 -16.44 11.68
C THR A 93 1.45 -15.14 11.63
N ARG A 94 0.88 -13.99 11.25
CA ARG A 94 1.67 -12.76 11.06
C ARG A 94 2.05 -12.14 12.39
N ILE A 95 3.29 -11.66 12.50
CA ILE A 95 3.78 -11.07 13.73
C ILE A 95 3.86 -9.55 13.62
N LEU A 96 4.41 -9.04 12.52
CA LEU A 96 4.56 -7.61 12.30
C LEU A 96 4.37 -7.27 10.83
N ALA A 97 3.64 -6.20 10.55
CA ALA A 97 3.47 -5.64 9.22
C ALA A 97 3.92 -4.17 9.21
N ALA A 98 4.59 -3.79 8.12
CA ALA A 98 5.07 -2.44 7.90
C ALA A 98 4.67 -1.98 6.50
N ARG A 99 4.29 -0.72 6.40
CA ARG A 99 4.13 0.00 5.14
C ARG A 99 5.23 1.03 5.05
N ARG A 100 5.77 1.26 3.86
CA ARG A 100 6.65 2.40 3.65
C ARG A 100 5.86 3.71 3.69
N ALA A 101 6.35 4.70 4.42
CA ALA A 101 5.96 6.10 4.28
C ALA A 101 6.72 6.70 3.10
N LEU A 102 6.37 6.27 1.88
CA LEU A 102 6.81 6.97 0.68
C LEU A 102 6.19 8.39 0.68
N PRO A 103 6.90 9.42 0.18
CA PRO A 103 6.21 10.63 -0.23
C PRO A 103 5.17 10.23 -1.27
N LEU A 104 3.93 10.65 -1.04
CA LEU A 104 2.82 10.38 -1.93
C LEU A 104 3.15 10.84 -3.36
N THR A 105 2.77 10.05 -4.35
CA THR A 105 2.89 10.46 -5.76
C THR A 105 1.86 11.54 -6.04
N GLU A 106 2.33 12.78 -6.23
CA GLU A 106 1.45 13.90 -6.54
C GLU A 106 0.83 13.73 -7.93
N LEU A 107 -0.49 13.62 -7.98
CA LEU A 107 -1.23 13.55 -9.23
C LEU A 107 -1.36 14.94 -9.85
N SER A 108 -1.38 14.99 -11.18
CA SER A 108 -1.77 16.20 -11.89
C SER A 108 -3.22 16.59 -11.53
N HIS A 109 -3.59 17.86 -11.73
CA HIS A 109 -5.00 18.29 -11.57
C HIS A 109 -5.97 17.42 -12.37
N ARG A 110 -5.58 17.06 -13.60
CA ARG A 110 -6.39 16.22 -14.49
C ARG A 110 -6.56 14.82 -13.91
N ASP A 111 -5.48 14.20 -13.46
CA ASP A 111 -5.52 12.83 -12.95
C ASP A 111 -6.21 12.76 -11.58
N THR A 112 -6.08 13.81 -10.77
CA THR A 112 -6.88 14.00 -9.55
C THR A 112 -8.38 13.98 -9.89
N ALA A 113 -8.84 14.76 -10.86
CA ALA A 113 -10.25 14.80 -11.24
C ALA A 113 -10.76 13.43 -11.76
N VAL A 114 -9.93 12.70 -12.51
CA VAL A 114 -10.27 11.33 -12.97
C VAL A 114 -10.41 10.37 -11.79
N TYR A 115 -9.42 10.38 -10.89
CA TYR A 115 -9.43 9.53 -9.70
C TYR A 115 -10.64 9.84 -8.81
N THR A 116 -10.86 11.11 -8.48
CA THR A 116 -11.99 11.56 -7.65
C THR A 116 -13.32 11.17 -8.26
N ARG A 117 -13.49 11.29 -9.58
CA ARG A 117 -14.72 10.86 -10.26
C ARG A 117 -14.96 9.37 -10.15
N SER A 118 -13.92 8.55 -10.33
CA SER A 118 -14.03 7.10 -10.17
C SER A 118 -14.35 6.72 -8.72
N ALA A 119 -13.70 7.36 -7.75
CA ALA A 119 -13.96 7.14 -6.33
C ALA A 119 -15.40 7.54 -5.92
N ALA A 120 -15.99 8.52 -6.61
CA ALA A 120 -17.32 9.04 -6.32
C ALA A 120 -18.44 8.44 -7.19
N GLU A 121 -18.14 7.53 -8.13
CA GLU A 121 -19.08 7.04 -9.16
C GLU A 121 -20.37 6.44 -8.60
N ASN A 122 -20.33 5.89 -7.38
CA ASN A 122 -21.48 5.27 -6.70
C ASN A 122 -22.02 6.08 -5.52
N LEU A 123 -21.56 7.32 -5.34
CA LEU A 123 -22.01 8.18 -4.24
C LEU A 123 -23.21 9.03 -4.68
N HIS A 124 -24.26 9.04 -3.87
CA HIS A 124 -25.38 9.96 -4.05
C HIS A 124 -25.00 11.36 -3.53
N LEU A 125 -24.35 12.16 -4.38
CA LEU A 125 -23.81 13.47 -4.00
C LEU A 125 -24.85 14.61 -3.99
N ALA A 126 -25.89 14.54 -4.83
CA ALA A 126 -26.91 15.58 -4.98
C ALA A 126 -27.54 16.10 -3.67
N PRO A 127 -27.89 15.25 -2.68
CA PRO A 127 -28.49 15.73 -1.42
C PRO A 127 -27.46 16.25 -0.40
N LEU A 128 -26.16 16.13 -0.64
CA LEU A 128 -25.13 16.44 0.35
C LEU A 128 -24.96 17.95 0.53
N SER A 129 -24.94 18.38 1.78
CA SER A 129 -24.48 19.70 2.20
C SER A 129 -22.99 19.90 1.91
N ASP A 130 -22.51 21.14 1.92
CA ASP A 130 -21.09 21.43 1.68
C ASP A 130 -20.18 20.75 2.71
N ALA A 131 -20.61 20.67 3.98
CA ALA A 131 -19.87 19.97 5.04
C ALA A 131 -19.80 18.44 4.81
N GLU A 132 -20.87 17.83 4.29
CA GLU A 132 -20.86 16.41 3.93
C GLU A 132 -20.01 16.15 2.68
N LEU A 133 -19.96 17.11 1.74
CA LEU A 133 -19.11 17.03 0.57
C LEU A 133 -17.62 17.11 0.94
N GLU A 134 -17.26 17.97 1.90
CA GLU A 134 -15.89 18.03 2.46
C GLU A 134 -15.50 16.71 3.16
N GLN A 135 -16.45 16.03 3.82
CA GLN A 135 -16.21 14.70 4.39
C GLN A 135 -15.96 13.65 3.30
N VAL A 136 -16.71 13.69 2.20
CA VAL A 136 -16.45 12.82 1.04
C VAL A 136 -15.08 13.11 0.44
N ALA A 137 -14.71 14.39 0.28
CA ALA A 137 -13.38 14.77 -0.21
C ALA A 137 -12.27 14.22 0.69
N SER A 138 -12.42 14.39 2.01
CA SER A 138 -11.47 13.85 3.01
C SER A 138 -11.36 12.33 2.92
N HIS A 139 -12.48 11.64 2.70
CA HIS A 139 -12.48 10.18 2.51
C HIS A 139 -11.76 9.78 1.22
N VAL A 140 -12.04 10.44 0.10
CA VAL A 140 -11.36 10.19 -1.19
C VAL A 140 -9.85 10.42 -1.08
N HIS A 141 -9.43 11.46 -0.35
CA HIS A 141 -8.02 11.71 -0.04
C HIS A 141 -7.41 10.59 0.80
N ALA A 142 -8.08 10.16 1.87
CA ALA A 142 -7.57 9.06 2.69
C ALA A 142 -7.38 7.76 1.88
N VAL A 143 -8.33 7.43 1.00
CA VAL A 143 -8.20 6.27 0.10
C VAL A 143 -7.04 6.45 -0.88
N ALA A 144 -6.88 7.63 -1.48
CA ALA A 144 -5.74 7.92 -2.35
C ALA A 144 -4.40 7.80 -1.61
N GLU A 145 -4.32 8.27 -0.37
CA GLU A 145 -3.13 8.11 0.47
C GLU A 145 -2.86 6.63 0.79
N HIS A 146 -3.90 5.81 0.96
CA HIS A 146 -3.75 4.35 1.06
C HIS A 146 -3.14 3.74 -0.21
N ASP A 147 -3.45 4.31 -1.37
CA ASP A 147 -2.93 3.91 -2.68
C ASP A 147 -1.56 4.57 -3.02
N GLY A 148 -1.03 5.39 -2.11
CA GLY A 148 0.27 6.07 -2.28
C GLY A 148 0.20 7.31 -3.17
N LEU A 149 -0.99 7.90 -3.34
CA LEU A 149 -1.27 9.04 -4.19
C LEU A 149 -1.55 10.30 -3.35
N SER A 150 -1.07 11.45 -3.80
CA SER A 150 -1.44 12.77 -3.27
C SER A 150 -2.34 13.45 -4.30
N LEU A 151 -3.56 13.73 -3.90
CA LEU A 151 -4.53 14.44 -4.72
C LEU A 151 -4.41 15.94 -4.50
N HIS A 152 -4.65 16.73 -5.54
CA HIS A 152 -4.79 18.17 -5.38
C HIS A 152 -6.15 18.52 -4.75
N LEU A 153 -6.17 18.98 -3.50
CA LEU A 153 -7.41 19.24 -2.73
C LEU A 153 -8.40 20.14 -3.48
N GLY A 154 -7.90 21.19 -4.16
CA GLY A 154 -8.76 22.07 -4.95
C GLY A 154 -9.41 21.36 -6.15
N ALA A 155 -8.71 20.42 -6.78
CA ALA A 155 -9.22 19.66 -7.92
C ALA A 155 -10.22 18.59 -7.47
N THR A 156 -9.97 17.97 -6.31
CA THR A 156 -10.91 17.05 -5.66
C THR A 156 -12.24 17.74 -5.38
N MET A 157 -12.21 18.91 -4.72
CA MET A 157 -13.43 19.66 -4.38
C MET A 157 -14.18 20.15 -5.62
N GLU A 158 -13.48 20.73 -6.60
CA GLU A 158 -14.07 21.17 -7.88
C GLU A 158 -14.80 20.00 -8.57
N THR A 159 -14.16 18.82 -8.61
CA THR A 159 -14.74 17.62 -9.24
C THR A 159 -15.98 17.13 -8.49
N LEU A 160 -15.97 17.10 -7.15
CA LEU A 160 -17.11 16.66 -6.36
C LEU A 160 -18.29 17.64 -6.46
N GLU A 161 -18.03 18.94 -6.51
CA GLU A 161 -19.06 19.95 -6.75
C GLU A 161 -19.70 19.82 -8.13
N ASP A 162 -18.90 19.58 -9.16
CA ASP A 162 -19.40 19.35 -10.51
C ASP A 162 -20.26 18.09 -10.58
N LEU A 163 -19.83 16.99 -9.94
CA LEU A 163 -20.60 15.75 -9.86
C LEU A 163 -21.90 15.92 -9.08
N ARG A 164 -21.93 16.75 -8.03
CA ARG A 164 -23.15 17.07 -7.27
C ARG A 164 -24.21 17.79 -8.11
N ARG A 165 -23.81 18.50 -9.18
CA ARG A 165 -24.71 19.29 -10.05
C ARG A 165 -25.29 18.49 -11.23
N LEU A 166 -24.77 17.28 -11.49
CA LEU A 166 -25.22 16.37 -12.56
C LEU A 166 -26.41 15.51 -12.10
#